data_AF-Q0V4P7-F1
#
_entry.id   AF-Q0V4P7-F1
#
_cell.length_a   1.000
_cell.length_b   1.000
_cell.length_c   1.000
_cell.angle_alpha   90.00
_cell.angle_beta   90.00
_cell.angle_gamma   90.00
#
_symmetry.space_group_name_H-M   'P 1'
#
loop_
_entity.id
_entity.type
_entity.pdbx_description
1 polymer ?
#
loop_
_entity_poly.entity_id
_entity_poly.type
_entity_poly.pdbx_seq_one_letter_code
_entity_poly.pdbx_strand_id
1 'polypeptide(L)'
;MQLRDEGLHIDMCVMGGLVFNQDGVVLHEGQALFEVQWALLQDIKILANTTPVIAVVHACQVVDEVSMGMEKTSPNKPGEVQCDLIITPDRTFEIEAAVKSASGIDFDNVDAEALNNIQPLQELRGIRSMEQIMAKGGFRQENRKDEEKPKAPTAEEQMGIDIIEKLMKGYKA
;
A
#
# COMPACT_ATOMS: atom_id res chain seq x y z
N MET A 1 -4.62 -6.26 10.21
CA MET A 1 -3.99 -7.58 10.38
C MET A 1 -4.97 -8.59 10.96
N GLN A 2 -5.70 -8.24 12.02
CA GLN A 2 -6.72 -9.08 12.64
C GLN A 2 -7.61 -9.85 11.65
N LEU A 3 -8.17 -9.20 10.62
CA LEU A 3 -9.00 -9.88 9.61
C LEU A 3 -8.28 -11.04 8.90
N ARG A 4 -7.01 -10.85 8.54
CA ARG A 4 -6.19 -11.88 7.90
C ARG A 4 -5.83 -12.99 8.90
N ASP A 5 -5.49 -12.62 10.13
CA ASP A 5 -5.09 -13.57 11.16
C ASP A 5 -6.29 -14.42 11.64
N GLU A 6 -7.51 -13.89 11.52
CA GLU A 6 -8.78 -14.59 11.68
C GLU A 6 -9.14 -15.48 10.47
N GLY A 7 -8.36 -15.44 9.38
CA GLY A 7 -8.57 -16.25 8.17
C GLY A 7 -9.75 -15.79 7.32
N LEU A 8 -10.17 -14.52 7.42
CA LEU A 8 -11.26 -13.98 6.61
C LEU A 8 -10.81 -13.76 5.17
N HIS A 9 -11.72 -14.03 4.25
CA HIS A 9 -11.58 -13.76 2.82
C HIS A 9 -12.82 -13.02 2.32
N ILE A 10 -12.63 -12.14 1.34
CA ILE A 10 -13.70 -11.41 0.69
C ILE A 10 -14.07 -12.15 -0.59
N ASP A 11 -15.28 -12.69 -0.62
CA ASP A 11 -15.80 -13.41 -1.79
C ASP A 11 -16.41 -12.47 -2.84
N MET A 12 -16.77 -11.25 -2.46
CA MET A 12 -17.40 -10.26 -3.35
C MET A 12 -17.36 -8.85 -2.76
N CYS A 13 -17.26 -7.85 -3.63
CA CYS A 13 -17.42 -6.43 -3.31
C CYS A 13 -18.72 -5.90 -3.92
N VAL A 14 -19.49 -5.14 -3.15
CA VAL A 14 -20.68 -4.43 -3.66
C VAL A 14 -20.47 -2.94 -3.45
N MET A 15 -20.65 -2.16 -4.50
CA MET A 15 -20.49 -0.71 -4.47
C MET A 15 -21.67 0.01 -5.10
N GLY A 16 -21.85 1.27 -4.70
CA GLY A 16 -22.59 2.26 -5.47
C GLY A 16 -21.62 3.26 -6.08
N GLY A 17 -22.15 4.23 -6.82
CA GLY A 17 -21.37 5.33 -7.37
C GLY A 17 -22.28 6.36 -7.99
N LEU A 18 -21.70 7.39 -8.60
CA LEU A 18 -22.48 8.45 -9.24
C LEU A 18 -22.85 8.11 -10.67
N VAL A 19 -21.87 7.68 -11.48
CA VAL A 19 -22.05 7.41 -12.90
C VAL A 19 -21.16 6.25 -13.34
N PHE A 20 -21.74 5.29 -14.05
CA PHE A 20 -21.07 4.15 -14.67
C PHE A 20 -21.39 4.12 -16.16
N ASN A 21 -20.53 3.54 -16.98
CA ASN A 21 -20.92 3.13 -18.33
C ASN A 21 -21.45 1.68 -18.34
N GLN A 22 -22.00 1.23 -19.47
CA GLN A 22 -22.54 -0.14 -19.61
C GLN A 22 -21.47 -1.24 -19.55
N ASP A 23 -20.19 -0.87 -19.59
CA ASP A 23 -19.05 -1.78 -19.50
C ASP A 23 -18.44 -1.80 -18.10
N GLY A 24 -19.12 -1.35 -17.04
CA GLY A 24 -18.60 -1.50 -15.69
C GLY A 24 -17.54 -0.47 -15.28
N VAL A 25 -17.26 0.54 -16.11
CA VAL A 25 -16.31 1.62 -15.79
C VAL A 25 -17.01 2.71 -14.99
N VAL A 26 -16.36 3.19 -13.93
CA VAL A 26 -16.82 4.35 -13.15
C VAL A 26 -16.41 5.63 -13.89
N LEU A 27 -17.38 6.37 -14.42
CA LEU A 27 -17.12 7.59 -15.19
C LEU A 27 -16.85 8.81 -14.30
N HIS A 28 -17.41 8.82 -13.10
CA HIS A 28 -17.17 9.86 -12.11
C HIS A 28 -16.53 9.25 -10.86
N GLU A 29 -15.22 9.41 -10.76
CA GLU A 29 -14.46 9.06 -9.56
C GLU A 29 -14.28 10.31 -8.71
N GLY A 30 -14.66 10.22 -7.43
CA GLY A 30 -14.18 11.14 -6.42
C GLY A 30 -12.70 10.87 -6.11
N GLN A 31 -12.35 10.76 -4.83
CA GLN A 31 -10.97 10.49 -4.39
C GLN A 31 -10.47 9.04 -4.61
N ALA A 32 -11.02 8.29 -5.58
CA ALA A 32 -10.68 6.88 -5.85
C ALA A 32 -10.68 5.98 -4.59
N LEU A 33 -11.63 6.23 -3.67
CA LEU A 33 -11.66 5.58 -2.36
C LEU A 33 -11.86 4.06 -2.46
N PHE A 34 -12.59 3.60 -3.48
CA PHE A 34 -12.85 2.18 -3.69
C PHE A 34 -11.57 1.45 -4.13
N GLU A 35 -10.81 2.02 -5.07
CA GLU A 35 -9.54 1.50 -5.56
C GLU A 35 -8.51 1.44 -4.42
N VAL A 36 -8.50 2.46 -3.56
CA VAL A 36 -7.68 2.50 -2.34
C VAL A 36 -8.05 1.36 -1.38
N GLN A 37 -9.35 1.14 -1.12
CA GLN A 37 -9.84 0.03 -0.28
C GLN A 37 -9.48 -1.32 -0.89
N TRP A 38 -9.71 -1.49 -2.19
CA TRP A 38 -9.36 -2.68 -2.96
C TRP A 38 -7.88 -3.02 -2.81
N ALA A 39 -7.00 -2.05 -3.05
CA ALA A 39 -5.57 -2.22 -2.93
C ALA A 39 -5.11 -2.53 -1.50
N LEU A 40 -5.75 -1.91 -0.49
CA LEU A 40 -5.49 -2.21 0.94
C LEU A 40 -5.86 -3.65 1.29
N LEU A 41 -7.01 -4.13 0.81
CA LEU A 41 -7.49 -5.50 1.06
C LEU A 41 -6.63 -6.55 0.35
N GLN A 42 -6.14 -6.24 -0.85
CA GLN A 42 -5.12 -7.05 -1.54
C GLN A 42 -3.79 -7.08 -0.78
N ASP A 43 -3.41 -5.97 -0.16
CA ASP A 43 -2.16 -5.87 0.59
C ASP A 43 -2.16 -6.74 1.85
N ILE A 44 -3.27 -6.75 2.57
CA ILE A 44 -3.44 -7.64 3.73
C ILE A 44 -3.84 -9.08 3.33
N LYS A 45 -3.85 -9.40 2.03
CA LYS A 45 -4.04 -10.76 1.48
C LYS A 45 -5.40 -11.40 1.80
N ILE A 46 -6.45 -10.58 1.95
CA ILE A 46 -7.81 -11.09 2.16
C ILE A 46 -8.72 -10.92 0.93
N LEU A 47 -8.23 -10.23 -0.11
CA LEU A 47 -8.95 -10.01 -1.36
C LEU A 47 -8.06 -10.44 -2.54
N ALA A 48 -8.65 -11.19 -3.48
CA ALA A 48 -8.00 -11.60 -4.73
C ALA A 48 -8.42 -10.67 -5.87
N ASN A 49 -7.58 -10.49 -6.89
CA ASN A 49 -7.94 -9.69 -8.06
C ASN A 49 -9.09 -10.29 -8.89
N THR A 50 -9.38 -11.58 -8.72
CA THR A 50 -10.53 -12.28 -9.31
C THR A 50 -11.83 -12.09 -8.51
N THR A 51 -11.80 -11.38 -7.38
CA THR A 51 -12.99 -11.14 -6.55
C THR A 51 -14.00 -10.32 -7.35
N PRO A 52 -15.26 -10.77 -7.48
CA PRO A 52 -16.28 -10.03 -8.22
C PRO A 52 -16.61 -8.70 -7.55
N VAL A 53 -16.83 -7.68 -8.36
CA VAL A 53 -17.24 -6.33 -8.01
C VAL A 53 -18.59 -6.06 -8.66
N ILE A 54 -19.59 -5.78 -7.84
CA ILE A 54 -20.95 -5.52 -8.26
C ILE A 54 -21.32 -4.07 -7.97
N ALA A 55 -21.67 -3.32 -9.00
CA ALA A 55 -22.33 -2.04 -8.85
C ALA A 55 -23.84 -2.24 -8.71
N VAL A 56 -24.45 -1.67 -7.66
CA VAL A 56 -25.92 -1.59 -7.53
C VAL A 56 -26.33 -0.13 -7.59
N VAL A 57 -27.00 0.25 -8.67
CA VAL A 57 -27.26 1.66 -9.01
C VAL A 57 -28.62 1.86 -9.66
N HIS A 58 -29.09 3.10 -9.74
CA HIS A 58 -30.27 3.43 -10.52
C HIS A 58 -29.96 3.43 -12.03
N ALA A 59 -30.96 3.14 -12.86
CA ALA A 59 -30.82 3.17 -14.31
C ALA A 59 -30.31 4.51 -14.85
N CYS A 60 -30.66 5.64 -14.21
CA CYS A 60 -30.19 6.97 -14.59
C CYS A 60 -28.70 7.22 -14.29
N GLN A 61 -28.03 6.29 -13.59
CA GLN A 61 -26.60 6.35 -13.28
C GLN A 61 -25.77 5.50 -14.25
N VAL A 62 -26.40 4.78 -15.18
CA VAL A 62 -25.73 3.99 -16.21
C VAL A 62 -25.85 4.70 -17.55
N VAL A 63 -24.72 5.08 -18.12
CA VAL A 63 -24.62 5.88 -19.34
C VAL A 63 -24.22 5.01 -20.51
N ASP A 64 -24.92 5.17 -21.62
CA ASP A 64 -24.53 4.64 -22.92
C ASP A 64 -23.80 5.73 -23.71
N GLU A 65 -22.48 5.79 -23.52
CA GLU A 65 -21.64 6.82 -24.15
C GLU A 65 -21.75 6.80 -25.68
N VAL A 66 -21.83 5.60 -26.27
CA VAL A 66 -21.91 5.41 -27.73
C VAL A 66 -23.24 5.91 -28.28
N SER A 67 -24.36 5.55 -27.65
CA SER A 67 -25.69 6.03 -28.06
C SER A 67 -25.83 7.55 -27.90
N MET A 68 -25.06 8.15 -27.00
CA MET A 68 -25.00 9.60 -26.79
C MET A 68 -24.03 10.32 -27.74
N GLY A 69 -23.33 9.60 -28.63
CA GLY A 69 -22.37 10.17 -29.58
C GLY A 69 -21.05 10.59 -28.94
N MET A 70 -20.73 10.05 -27.76
CA MET A 70 -19.48 10.27 -27.04
C MET A 70 -18.45 9.20 -27.37
N GLU A 71 -17.17 9.51 -27.18
CA GLU A 71 -16.13 8.49 -27.18
C GLU A 71 -16.32 7.56 -25.97
N LYS A 72 -16.22 6.25 -26.20
CA LYS A 72 -16.40 5.24 -25.17
C LYS A 72 -15.21 5.23 -24.21
N THR A 73 -15.47 5.42 -22.91
CA THR A 73 -14.44 5.29 -21.89
C THR A 73 -14.10 3.81 -21.67
N SER A 74 -12.80 3.50 -21.68
CA SER A 74 -12.27 2.16 -21.41
C SER A 74 -11.36 2.19 -20.19
N PRO A 75 -11.26 1.10 -19.41
CA PRO A 75 -10.39 1.05 -18.25
C PRO A 75 -8.93 1.21 -18.68
N ASN A 76 -8.28 2.26 -18.21
CA ASN A 76 -6.91 2.62 -18.61
C ASN A 76 -6.09 3.26 -17.50
N LYS A 77 -6.66 3.46 -16.31
CA LYS A 77 -5.98 4.10 -15.20
C LYS A 77 -5.20 3.07 -14.38
N PRO A 78 -4.01 3.41 -13.89
CA PRO A 78 -3.32 2.59 -12.90
C PRO A 78 -4.21 2.39 -11.66
N GLY A 79 -4.32 1.16 -11.18
CA GLY A 79 -5.09 0.86 -9.98
C GLY A 79 -6.60 0.74 -10.18
N GLU A 80 -7.12 0.98 -11.38
CA GLU A 80 -8.56 0.94 -11.68
C GLU A 80 -9.18 -0.43 -11.36
N VAL A 81 -10.42 -0.39 -10.87
CA VAL A 81 -11.21 -1.59 -10.54
C VAL A 81 -12.56 -1.50 -11.23
N GLN A 82 -12.66 -2.15 -12.38
CA GLN A 82 -13.89 -2.27 -13.16
C GLN A 82 -14.87 -3.24 -12.50
N CYS A 83 -16.16 -2.94 -12.60
CA CYS A 83 -17.23 -3.82 -12.13
C CYS A 83 -17.43 -5.00 -13.08
N ASP A 84 -17.66 -6.19 -12.54
CA ASP A 84 -18.08 -7.38 -13.29
C ASP A 84 -19.58 -7.33 -13.60
N LEU A 85 -20.34 -6.70 -12.71
CA LEU A 85 -21.79 -6.59 -12.80
C LEU A 85 -22.22 -5.17 -12.50
N ILE A 86 -23.13 -4.64 -13.31
CA ILE A 86 -23.94 -3.49 -12.95
C ILE A 86 -25.39 -3.94 -12.87
N ILE A 87 -26.01 -3.75 -11.71
CA ILE A 87 -27.40 -4.12 -11.44
C ILE A 87 -28.21 -2.85 -11.24
N THR A 88 -29.22 -2.68 -12.10
CA THR A 88 -30.28 -1.68 -11.97
C THR A 88 -31.61 -2.36 -11.63
N PRO A 89 -32.65 -1.62 -11.21
CA PRO A 89 -33.96 -2.21 -10.95
C PRO A 89 -34.59 -2.95 -12.14
N ASP A 90 -34.18 -2.61 -13.37
CA ASP A 90 -34.76 -3.08 -14.62
C ASP A 90 -33.81 -3.88 -15.52
N ARG A 91 -32.50 -3.90 -15.24
CA ARG A 91 -31.50 -4.56 -16.09
C ARG A 91 -30.25 -4.96 -15.31
N THR A 92 -29.58 -6.01 -15.79
CA THR A 92 -28.22 -6.38 -15.38
C THR A 92 -27.30 -6.27 -16.59
N PHE A 93 -26.12 -5.67 -16.38
CA PHE A 93 -25.02 -5.64 -17.35
C PHE A 93 -23.92 -6.55 -16.80
N GLU A 94 -23.49 -7.53 -17.61
CA GLU A 94 -22.43 -8.47 -17.25
C GLU A 94 -21.17 -8.20 -18.07
N ILE A 95 -20.02 -8.15 -17.40
CA ILE A 95 -18.71 -7.83 -17.98
C ILE A 95 -17.78 -9.04 -17.79
N GLU A 96 -17.56 -9.81 -18.86
CA GLU A 96 -16.82 -11.08 -18.80
C GLU A 96 -15.31 -10.93 -18.50
N ALA A 97 -14.73 -9.77 -18.75
CA ALA A 97 -13.29 -9.53 -18.64
C ALA A 97 -12.97 -8.21 -17.92
N ALA A 98 -13.59 -8.01 -16.76
CA ALA A 98 -13.40 -6.81 -15.96
C ALA A 98 -11.92 -6.61 -15.57
N VAL A 99 -11.38 -5.42 -15.86
CA VAL A 99 -10.02 -5.02 -15.53
C VAL A 99 -9.96 -4.61 -14.07
N LYS A 100 -9.12 -5.29 -13.29
CA LYS A 100 -8.92 -4.97 -11.87
C LYS A 100 -7.44 -4.97 -11.55
N SER A 101 -7.02 -3.99 -10.77
CA SER A 101 -5.66 -3.95 -10.23
C SER A 101 -5.30 -5.26 -9.52
N ALA A 102 -4.19 -5.86 -9.92
CA ALA A 102 -3.58 -7.02 -9.25
C ALA A 102 -2.45 -6.63 -8.29
N SER A 103 -2.14 -5.32 -8.21
CA SER A 103 -1.12 -4.79 -7.32
C SER A 103 -1.77 -4.21 -6.07
N GLY A 104 -1.05 -4.33 -4.94
CA GLY A 104 -1.38 -3.60 -3.73
C GLY A 104 -1.24 -2.08 -3.89
N ILE A 105 -1.26 -1.35 -2.78
CA ILE A 105 -1.25 0.11 -2.82
C ILE A 105 0.05 0.63 -3.43
N ASP A 106 -0.08 1.51 -4.41
CA ASP A 106 1.02 2.33 -4.93
C ASP A 106 1.02 3.69 -4.20
N PHE A 107 1.78 3.77 -3.12
CA PHE A 107 1.82 4.96 -2.25
C PHE A 107 2.34 6.22 -2.95
N ASP A 108 3.02 6.10 -4.10
CA ASP A 108 3.50 7.24 -4.87
C ASP A 108 2.36 7.92 -5.67
N ASN A 109 1.26 7.20 -5.90
CA ASN A 109 0.10 7.65 -6.68
C ASN A 109 -1.18 7.83 -5.84
N VAL A 110 -1.13 7.61 -4.52
CA VAL A 110 -2.26 7.87 -3.62
C VAL A 110 -2.39 9.37 -3.35
N ASP A 111 -3.61 9.88 -3.40
CA ASP A 111 -3.92 11.27 -3.04
C ASP A 111 -3.42 11.63 -1.62
N ALA A 112 -2.79 12.79 -1.49
CA ALA A 112 -2.14 13.19 -0.25
C ALA A 112 -3.14 13.45 0.89
N GLU A 113 -4.34 13.94 0.58
CA GLU A 113 -5.40 14.15 1.56
C GLU A 113 -5.94 12.81 2.06
N ALA A 114 -6.20 11.85 1.16
CA ALA A 114 -6.57 10.48 1.50
C ALA A 114 -5.52 9.83 2.41
N LEU A 115 -4.24 9.95 2.08
CA LEU A 115 -3.14 9.40 2.89
C LEU A 115 -3.04 10.06 4.28
N ASN A 116 -3.43 11.33 4.42
CA ASN A 116 -3.42 12.06 5.69
C ASN A 116 -4.68 11.85 6.54
N ASN A 117 -5.79 11.44 5.93
CA ASN A 117 -7.07 11.31 6.63
C ASN A 117 -7.52 9.86 6.84
N ILE A 118 -7.01 8.90 6.08
CA ILE A 118 -7.41 7.48 6.17
C ILE A 118 -6.39 6.72 7.02
N GLN A 119 -6.70 6.51 8.30
CA GLN A 119 -5.83 5.82 9.26
C GLN A 119 -5.31 4.45 8.76
N PRO A 120 -6.14 3.55 8.17
CA PRO A 120 -5.65 2.28 7.64
C PRO A 120 -4.54 2.43 6.58
N LEU A 121 -4.55 3.49 5.76
CA LEU A 121 -3.47 3.75 4.80
C LEU A 121 -2.18 4.16 5.48
N GLN A 122 -2.28 4.95 6.55
CA GLN A 122 -1.12 5.39 7.32
C GLN A 122 -0.42 4.22 8.01
N GLU A 123 -1.21 3.34 8.62
CA GLU A 123 -0.72 2.11 9.26
C GLU A 123 -0.02 1.22 8.24
N LEU A 124 -0.66 0.98 7.09
CA LEU A 124 -0.08 0.16 6.03
C LEU A 124 1.21 0.76 5.45
N ARG A 125 1.25 2.08 5.25
CA ARG A 125 2.46 2.80 4.81
C ARG A 125 3.61 2.57 5.80
N GLY A 126 3.33 2.73 7.10
CA GLY A 126 4.31 2.52 8.16
C GLY A 126 4.86 1.08 8.17
N ILE A 127 3.98 0.09 8.03
CA ILE A 127 4.37 -1.33 7.95
C ILE A 127 5.29 -1.58 6.76
N ARG A 128 4.90 -1.16 5.55
CA ARG A 128 5.74 -1.34 4.35
C ARG A 128 7.07 -0.62 4.46
N SER A 129 7.10 0.59 5.03
CA SER A 129 8.37 1.29 5.29
C SER A 129 9.28 0.47 6.22
N MET A 130 8.72 -0.11 7.29
CA MET A 130 9.48 -0.98 8.21
C MET A 130 9.96 -2.26 7.53
N GLU A 131 9.12 -2.93 6.74
CA GLU A 131 9.50 -4.11 5.96
C GLU A 131 10.64 -3.81 4.99
N GLN A 132 10.60 -2.67 4.29
CA GLN A 132 11.68 -2.23 3.41
C GLN A 132 12.98 -1.93 4.18
N ILE A 133 12.89 -1.29 5.35
CA ILE A 133 14.06 -1.05 6.22
C ILE A 133 14.65 -2.37 6.69
N MET A 134 13.83 -3.31 7.16
CA MET A 134 14.27 -4.63 7.60
C MET A 134 14.91 -5.43 6.45
N ALA A 135 14.29 -5.43 5.27
CA ALA A 135 14.81 -6.09 4.07
C ALA A 135 16.15 -5.49 3.61
N LYS A 136 16.36 -4.18 3.79
CA LYS A 136 17.63 -3.49 3.49
C LYS A 136 18.71 -3.66 4.58
N GLY A 137 18.46 -4.50 5.60
CA GLY A 137 19.43 -4.82 6.65
C GLY A 137 19.28 -4.00 7.95
N GLY A 138 18.09 -3.44 8.19
CA GLY A 138 17.79 -2.59 9.34
C GLY A 138 18.39 -1.18 9.22
N PHE A 139 18.28 -0.38 10.28
CA PHE A 139 19.03 0.86 10.43
C PHE A 139 20.52 0.52 10.58
N ARG A 140 21.18 0.16 9.48
CA ARG A 140 22.64 0.15 9.43
C ARG A 140 23.04 1.60 9.66
N GLN A 141 23.60 1.90 10.82
CA GLN A 141 24.21 3.21 11.09
C GLN A 141 25.21 3.47 9.95
N GLU A 142 24.83 4.29 8.99
CA GLU A 142 25.76 4.96 8.07
C GLU A 142 26.54 5.99 8.88
N ASN A 143 27.39 5.47 9.77
CA ASN A 143 28.54 6.12 10.42
C ASN A 143 29.34 5.11 11.28
N ARG A 144 29.48 3.85 10.82
CA ARG A 144 30.74 3.13 11.08
C ARG A 144 31.63 3.31 9.86
N LYS A 145 32.30 4.46 9.78
CA LYS A 145 33.57 4.52 9.07
C LYS A 145 34.45 3.47 9.70
N ASP A 146 34.78 2.45 8.92
CA ASP A 146 35.85 1.48 9.13
C ASP A 146 36.06 1.05 10.59
N GLU A 147 35.53 -0.13 10.95
CA GLU A 147 36.16 -0.91 12.03
C GLU A 147 37.57 -1.32 11.57
N GLU A 148 38.51 -0.38 11.56
CA GLU A 148 39.92 -0.70 11.74
C GLU A 148 39.99 -1.45 13.07
N LYS A 149 40.47 -2.71 13.03
CA LYS A 149 40.89 -3.43 14.24
C LYS A 149 41.67 -2.44 15.12
N PRO A 150 41.43 -2.39 16.44
CA PRO A 150 42.13 -1.44 17.31
C PRO A 150 43.64 -1.60 17.05
N LYS A 151 44.26 -0.55 16.49
CA LYS A 151 45.70 -0.52 16.27
C LYS A 151 46.34 -0.68 17.63
N ALA A 152 47.36 -1.54 17.70
CA ALA A 152 48.12 -1.71 18.93
C ALA A 152 48.59 -0.34 19.43
N PRO A 153 48.55 -0.07 20.75
CA PRO A 153 48.96 1.22 21.29
C PRO A 153 50.35 1.59 20.79
N THR A 154 50.54 2.84 20.41
CA THR A 154 51.87 3.36 20.12
C THR A 154 52.74 3.31 21.39
N ALA A 155 54.06 3.37 21.23
CA ALA A 155 54.98 3.29 22.38
C ALA A 155 54.71 4.40 23.43
N GLU A 156 54.29 5.58 23.00
CA GLU A 156 53.93 6.70 23.88
C GLU A 156 52.62 6.44 24.63
N GLU A 157 51.60 5.92 23.94
CA GLU A 157 50.33 5.54 24.55
C GLU A 157 50.50 4.39 25.54
N GLN A 158 51.35 3.41 25.21
CA GLN A 158 51.69 2.32 26.13
C GLN A 158 52.40 2.83 27.37
N MET A 159 53.32 3.80 27.21
CA MET A 159 53.98 4.44 28.35
C MET A 159 52.98 5.18 29.25
N GLY A 160 51.99 5.85 28.65
CA GLY A 160 50.90 6.51 29.37
C GLY A 160 50.03 5.53 30.16
N ILE A 161 49.70 4.38 29.57
CA ILE A 161 48.94 3.30 30.22
C ILE A 161 49.74 2.74 31.41
N ASP A 162 51.03 2.48 31.24
CA ASP A 162 51.90 1.94 32.30
C ASP A 162 52.08 2.92 33.48
N ILE A 163 52.12 4.24 33.20
CA ILE A 163 52.17 5.29 34.23
C ILE A 163 50.88 5.31 35.05
N ILE A 164 49.71 5.26 34.37
CA ILE A 164 48.40 5.22 35.04
C ILE A 164 48.28 3.94 35.89
N GLU A 165 48.72 2.79 35.39
CA GLU A 165 48.65 1.54 36.14
C GLU A 165 49.54 1.56 37.39
N LYS A 166 50.73 2.19 37.31
CA LYS A 166 51.60 2.44 38.47
C LYS A 166 50.97 3.38 39.48
N LEU A 167 50.34 4.46 39.03
CA LEU A 167 49.60 5.39 39.90
C LEU A 167 48.43 4.67 40.61
N MET A 168 47.67 3.85 39.88
CA MET A 168 46.55 3.10 40.42
C MET A 168 46.98 2.01 41.42
N LYS A 169 48.13 1.36 41.20
CA LYS A 169 48.72 0.42 42.18
C LYS A 169 49.24 1.14 43.43
N GLY A 170 49.72 2.38 43.30
CA GLY A 170 50.12 3.23 44.43
C GLY A 170 48.95 3.75 45.28
N TYR A 171 47.72 3.72 44.77
CA TYR A 171 46.51 4.14 45.49
C TYR A 171 45.79 3.01 46.26
N LYS A 172 46.28 1.76 46.17
CA LYS A 172 45.85 0.70 47.08
C LYS A 172 46.68 0.76 48.37
N ALA A 173 46.30 1.68 49.25
CA ALA A 173 46.64 1.70 50.67
C ALA A 173 45.36 1.81 51.49
#